data_AF-A0AAJ2E0E9-F1
#
_entry.id   AF-A0AAJ2E0E9-F1
#
_cell.length_a   1.000
_cell.length_b   1.000
_cell.length_c   1.000
_cell.angle_alpha   90.00
_cell.angle_beta   90.00
_cell.angle_gamma   90.00
#
_symmetry.space_group_name_H-M   'P 1'
#
loop_
_entity.id
_entity.type
_entity.pdbx_description
1 polymer ?
#
loop_
_entity_poly.entity_id
_entity_poly.type
_entity_poly.pdbx_seq_one_letter_code
_entity_poly.pdbx_strand_id
1 'polypeptide(L)'
;MPAHKDYLLLSWGVHHLHLNSIDTAGKDGFVSRERGKSELLLLRLDGEKAYLIDIVSHAEPYLFENPRLLEIVDRNWPELHIAPNMVTGNIFTPQQIKALRSNGANYAITVNGRTIFPKPVMAGGVPMEVQMWYRVLRDELTDVETDVRRRLYEFFPYKASPAFSWPAIHGVRLVGIEGDYFVLQDRATLRICHARRVGAKAQETLKS
;
A
#
# COMPACT_ATOMS: atom_id res chain seq x y z
N MET A 1 -7.38 -1.59 -13.80
CA MET A 1 -6.65 -0.68 -12.88
C MET A 1 -7.66 -0.16 -11.85
N PRO A 2 -7.25 0.18 -10.60
CA PRO A 2 -8.18 0.76 -9.63
C PRO A 2 -8.78 2.06 -10.21
N ALA A 3 -10.09 2.25 -10.04
CA ALA A 3 -10.84 3.32 -10.70
C ALA A 3 -10.47 4.74 -10.22
N HIS A 4 -9.83 4.88 -9.06
CA HIS A 4 -9.31 6.15 -8.55
C HIS A 4 -7.95 5.94 -7.85
N LYS A 5 -6.94 6.70 -8.26
CA LYS A 5 -5.61 6.75 -7.63
C LYS A 5 -5.44 8.09 -6.92
N ASP A 6 -5.19 8.07 -5.63
CA ASP A 6 -4.77 9.26 -4.89
C ASP A 6 -3.25 9.45 -5.05
N TYR A 7 -2.85 10.32 -5.97
CA TYR A 7 -1.43 10.56 -6.24
C TYR A 7 -0.70 11.23 -5.09
N LEU A 8 -1.39 12.00 -4.26
CA LEU A 8 -0.77 12.68 -3.11
C LEU A 8 -0.43 11.63 -2.03
N LEU A 9 -1.36 10.72 -1.75
CA LEU A 9 -1.11 9.58 -0.86
C LEU A 9 0.00 8.67 -1.41
N LEU A 10 -0.09 8.29 -2.69
CA LEU A 10 0.86 7.34 -3.29
C LEU A 10 2.28 7.90 -3.38
N SER A 11 2.44 9.20 -3.66
CA SER A 11 3.76 9.81 -3.83
C SER A 11 4.35 10.28 -2.51
N TRP A 12 3.52 10.81 -1.60
CA TRP A 12 4.01 11.55 -0.44
C TRP A 12 3.47 11.02 0.89
N GLY A 13 2.63 9.99 0.89
CA GLY A 13 2.00 9.47 2.11
C GLY A 13 1.04 10.45 2.78
N VAL A 14 0.63 11.52 2.06
CA VAL A 14 -0.27 12.54 2.60
C VAL A 14 -1.71 12.13 2.34
N HIS A 15 -2.45 11.89 3.41
CA HIS A 15 -3.88 11.64 3.43
C HIS A 15 -4.65 12.96 3.42
N HIS A 16 -5.87 12.92 2.87
CA HIS A 16 -6.80 14.04 2.94
C HIS A 16 -8.15 13.56 3.49
N LEU A 17 -8.57 14.14 4.61
CA LEU A 17 -9.84 13.83 5.26
C LEU A 17 -10.80 14.99 5.05
N HIS A 18 -12.00 14.71 4.57
CA HIS A 18 -13.05 15.72 4.45
C HIS A 18 -13.52 16.15 5.84
N LEU A 19 -13.41 17.44 6.12
CA LEU A 19 -14.03 18.08 7.27
C LEU A 19 -15.34 18.71 6.80
N ASN A 20 -16.45 18.17 7.29
CA ASN A 20 -17.77 18.76 7.15
C ASN A 20 -18.48 18.65 8.49
N SER A 21 -19.44 19.54 8.72
CA SER A 21 -20.23 19.52 9.94
C SER A 21 -21.20 18.33 9.92
N ILE A 22 -21.37 17.69 11.08
CA ILE A 22 -22.16 16.45 11.24
C ILE A 22 -23.65 16.66 11.02
N ASP A 23 -24.12 17.91 11.13
CA ASP A 23 -25.48 18.33 10.79
C ASP A 23 -25.79 18.17 9.29
N THR A 24 -24.76 18.01 8.44
CA THR A 24 -24.92 17.69 7.01
C THR A 24 -24.97 16.19 6.73
N ALA A 25 -24.94 15.34 7.76
CA ALA A 25 -24.99 13.88 7.60
C ALA A 25 -26.36 13.43 7.06
N GLY A 26 -26.34 12.71 5.94
CA GLY A 26 -27.50 12.01 5.41
C GLY A 26 -27.93 10.85 6.31
N LYS A 27 -29.05 10.21 5.97
CA LYS A 27 -29.57 9.02 6.66
C LYS A 27 -28.61 7.81 6.63
N ASP A 28 -27.63 7.84 5.74
CA ASP A 28 -26.56 6.86 5.57
C ASP A 28 -25.32 7.16 6.45
N GLY A 29 -25.35 8.24 7.22
CA GLY A 29 -24.24 8.67 8.08
C GLY A 29 -23.13 9.41 7.34
N PHE A 30 -23.26 9.68 6.04
CA PHE A 30 -22.28 10.44 5.27
C PHE A 30 -22.63 11.92 5.21
N VAL A 31 -21.65 12.77 5.55
CA VAL A 31 -21.76 14.23 5.47
C VAL A 31 -21.73 14.73 4.02
N SER A 32 -22.54 15.76 3.72
CA SER A 32 -22.58 16.41 2.40
C SER A 32 -21.22 17.00 2.04
N ARG A 33 -20.72 16.68 0.85
CA ARG A 33 -19.41 17.12 0.34
C ARG A 33 -19.60 18.19 -0.73
N GLU A 34 -20.13 19.34 -0.36
CA GLU A 34 -20.24 20.45 -1.29
C GLU A 34 -18.85 20.99 -1.64
N ARG A 35 -18.42 20.77 -2.89
CA ARG A 35 -17.15 21.26 -3.40
C ARG A 35 -17.14 22.79 -3.35
N GLY A 36 -16.15 23.37 -2.67
CA GLY A 36 -16.07 24.82 -2.43
C GLY A 36 -16.60 25.30 -1.09
N LYS A 37 -17.29 24.45 -0.33
CA LYS A 37 -17.68 24.73 1.06
C LYS A 37 -17.06 23.76 2.07
N SER A 38 -16.47 22.68 1.59
CA SER A 38 -15.81 21.66 2.40
C SER A 38 -14.33 21.99 2.61
N GLU A 39 -13.84 21.68 3.81
CA GLU A 39 -12.42 21.75 4.16
C GLU A 39 -11.81 20.35 4.12
N LEU A 40 -10.49 20.29 3.96
CA LEU A 40 -9.70 19.08 4.03
C LEU A 40 -8.67 19.22 5.15
N LEU A 41 -8.63 18.24 6.05
CA LEU A 41 -7.48 18.01 6.89
C LEU A 41 -6.46 17.19 6.09
N LEU A 42 -5.28 17.76 5.89
CA LEU A 42 -4.15 17.07 5.30
C LEU A 42 -3.25 16.54 6.41
N LEU A 43 -2.88 15.26 6.34
CA LEU A 43 -2.04 14.62 7.36
C LEU A 43 -1.14 13.53 6.78
N ARG A 44 -0.05 13.20 7.49
CA ARG A 44 0.72 11.96 7.29
C ARG A 44 0.53 11.02 8.45
N LEU A 45 0.59 9.73 8.15
CA LEU A 45 0.64 8.66 9.14
C LEU A 45 2.03 8.01 9.08
N ASP A 46 2.66 7.84 10.24
CA ASP A 46 3.89 7.06 10.39
C ASP A 46 3.81 6.25 11.68
N GLY A 47 3.68 4.93 11.52
CA GLY A 47 3.32 4.03 12.62
C GLY A 47 2.00 4.43 13.29
N GLU A 48 2.06 4.71 14.60
CA GLU A 48 0.92 5.14 15.42
C GLU A 48 0.78 6.66 15.52
N LYS A 49 1.64 7.42 14.81
CA LYS A 49 1.64 8.88 14.87
C LYS A 49 0.92 9.49 13.68
N ALA A 50 0.09 10.49 13.96
CA ALA A 50 -0.56 11.32 12.96
C ALA A 50 0.02 12.74 12.98
N TYR A 51 0.53 13.20 11.85
CA TYR A 51 1.13 14.51 11.66
C TYR A 51 0.20 15.39 10.84
N LEU A 52 -0.48 16.31 11.52
CA LEU A 52 -1.47 17.20 10.91
C LEU A 52 -0.74 18.35 10.20
N ILE A 53 -0.85 18.40 8.89
CA ILE A 53 -0.09 19.34 8.04
C ILE A 53 -0.82 20.67 7.93
N ASP A 54 -2.08 20.63 7.51
CA ASP A 54 -2.84 21.84 7.21
C ASP A 54 -4.36 21.55 7.16
N ILE A 55 -5.17 22.59 7.33
CA ILE A 55 -6.60 22.58 7.06
C ILE A 55 -6.86 23.61 5.96
N VAL A 56 -7.40 23.13 4.84
CA VAL A 56 -7.49 23.91 3.60
C VAL A 56 -8.85 23.75 2.94
N SER A 57 -9.26 24.73 2.16
CA SER A 57 -10.47 24.57 1.33
C SER A 57 -10.24 23.50 0.26
N HIS A 58 -11.20 22.59 0.09
CA HIS A 58 -11.16 21.61 -1.00
C HIS A 58 -11.18 22.25 -2.40
N ALA A 59 -11.67 23.48 -2.53
CA ALA A 59 -11.67 24.20 -3.81
C ALA A 59 -10.35 24.90 -4.14
N GLU A 60 -9.35 24.80 -3.28
CA GLU A 60 -8.09 25.49 -3.50
C GLU A 60 -7.39 25.00 -4.78
N PRO A 61 -7.03 25.91 -5.71
CA PRO A 61 -6.36 25.53 -6.95
C PRO A 61 -5.03 24.82 -6.70
N TYR A 62 -4.82 23.70 -7.39
CA TYR A 62 -3.60 22.90 -7.34
C TYR A 62 -3.21 22.40 -5.93
N LEU A 63 -4.17 22.34 -5.01
CA LEU A 63 -3.91 21.94 -3.62
C LEU A 63 -3.05 20.67 -3.52
N PHE A 64 -3.44 19.63 -4.25
CA PHE A 64 -2.78 18.33 -4.18
C PHE A 64 -1.40 18.32 -4.82
N GLU A 65 -1.10 19.29 -5.69
CA GLU A 65 0.19 19.46 -6.40
C GLU A 65 1.10 20.49 -5.75
N ASN A 66 0.60 21.25 -4.76
CA ASN A 66 1.32 22.40 -4.23
C ASN A 66 2.52 21.96 -3.36
N PRO A 67 3.77 22.35 -3.72
CA PRO A 67 4.96 22.03 -2.93
C PRO A 67 4.90 22.49 -1.47
N ARG A 68 4.08 23.50 -1.15
CA ARG A 68 3.98 24.03 0.22
C ARG A 68 3.68 22.97 1.27
N LEU A 69 2.92 21.92 0.90
CA LEU A 69 2.60 20.83 1.81
C LEU A 69 3.88 20.08 2.21
N LEU A 70 4.79 19.91 1.26
CA LEU A 70 6.10 19.28 1.49
C LEU A 70 7.03 20.22 2.26
N GLU A 71 6.95 21.54 2.03
CA GLU A 71 7.70 22.55 2.78
C GLU A 71 7.29 22.59 4.26
N ILE A 72 5.98 22.50 4.55
CA ILE A 72 5.45 22.41 5.92
C ILE A 72 5.97 21.13 6.58
N VAL A 73 5.85 19.98 5.92
CA VAL A 73 6.36 18.72 6.45
C VAL A 73 7.87 18.77 6.66
N ASP A 74 8.64 19.29 5.71
CA ASP A 74 10.09 19.34 5.82
C ASP A 74 10.58 20.26 6.95
N ARG A 75 9.87 21.36 7.22
CA ARG A 75 10.20 22.29 8.30
C ARG A 75 9.92 21.71 9.68
N ASN A 76 8.88 20.90 9.83
CA ASN A 76 8.43 20.39 11.12
C ASN A 76 8.94 18.96 11.40
N TRP A 77 8.95 18.10 10.38
CA TRP A 77 9.24 16.66 10.46
C TRP A 77 10.04 16.19 9.23
N PRO A 78 11.26 16.72 9.03
CA PRO A 78 12.09 16.40 7.87
C PRO A 78 12.39 14.91 7.67
N GLU A 79 12.38 14.14 8.76
CA GLU A 79 12.58 12.69 8.78
C GLU A 79 11.48 11.91 8.04
N LEU A 80 10.29 12.52 7.84
CA LEU A 80 9.20 11.90 7.08
C LEU A 80 9.44 11.91 5.57
N HIS A 81 10.50 12.57 5.08
CA HIS A 81 10.86 12.59 3.66
C HIS A 81 11.99 11.62 3.36
N ILE A 82 11.93 11.00 2.18
CA ILE A 82 13.07 10.29 1.62
C ILE A 82 14.05 11.34 1.09
N ALA A 83 15.19 11.52 1.76
CA ALA A 83 16.22 12.49 1.39
C ALA A 83 17.56 11.77 1.14
N PRO A 84 17.78 11.21 -0.07
CA PRO A 84 19.03 10.52 -0.38
C PRO A 84 20.18 11.52 -0.52
N ASN A 85 21.35 11.14 -0.01
CA ASN A 85 22.57 11.92 -0.17
C ASN A 85 23.00 11.97 -1.65
N MET A 86 23.67 13.06 -2.02
CA MET A 86 24.30 13.25 -3.34
C MET A 86 23.35 13.28 -4.54
N VAL A 87 22.05 13.55 -4.34
CA VAL A 87 21.12 13.81 -5.43
C VAL A 87 20.73 15.27 -5.47
N THR A 88 20.79 15.87 -6.65
CA THR A 88 20.27 17.21 -6.94
C THR A 88 18.80 17.14 -7.34
N GLY A 89 17.97 17.93 -6.68
CA GLY A 89 16.56 18.13 -7.03
C GLY A 89 16.32 19.44 -7.77
N ASN A 90 15.15 19.53 -8.41
CA ASN A 90 14.69 20.74 -9.05
C ASN A 90 13.52 21.35 -8.27
N ILE A 91 13.31 22.66 -8.43
CA ILE A 91 12.07 23.30 -8.01
C ILE A 91 11.06 23.11 -9.14
N PHE A 92 9.87 22.61 -8.81
CA PHE A 92 8.81 22.36 -9.79
C PHE A 92 7.57 23.21 -9.48
N THR A 93 6.90 23.66 -10.53
CA THR A 93 5.56 24.27 -10.41
C THR A 93 4.51 23.19 -10.14
N PRO A 94 3.34 23.55 -9.56
CA PRO A 94 2.25 22.59 -9.35
C PRO A 94 1.81 21.89 -10.65
N GLN A 95 1.83 22.58 -11.79
CA GLN A 95 1.49 22.01 -13.10
C GLN A 95 2.53 20.96 -13.55
N GLN A 96 3.82 21.22 -13.31
CA GLN A 96 4.87 20.25 -13.59
C GLN A 96 4.74 19.02 -12.69
N ILE A 97 4.46 19.22 -11.39
CA ILE A 97 4.21 18.11 -10.44
C ILE A 97 3.00 17.29 -10.87
N LYS A 98 1.92 17.94 -11.33
CA LYS A 98 0.75 17.25 -11.88
C LYS A 98 1.15 16.33 -13.02
N ALA A 99 1.90 16.86 -13.99
CA ALA A 99 2.33 16.12 -15.17
C ALA A 99 3.26 14.95 -14.81
N LEU A 100 4.22 15.16 -13.91
CA LEU A 100 5.12 14.10 -13.44
C LEU A 100 4.34 12.97 -12.77
N ARG A 101 3.45 13.30 -11.83
CA ARG A 101 2.66 12.29 -11.11
C ARG A 101 1.64 11.57 -12.00
N SER A 102 0.95 12.28 -12.89
CA SER A 102 -0.05 11.64 -13.79
C SER A 102 0.58 10.65 -14.76
N ASN A 103 1.87 10.83 -15.07
CA ASN A 103 2.64 9.93 -15.93
C ASN A 103 3.44 8.87 -15.14
N GLY A 104 3.32 8.83 -13.81
CA GLY A 104 4.08 7.89 -12.98
C GLY A 104 5.59 8.09 -13.04
N ALA A 105 6.05 9.31 -13.32
CA ALA A 105 7.47 9.63 -13.32
C ALA A 105 7.99 9.81 -11.89
N ASN A 106 9.17 9.25 -11.60
CA ASN A 106 9.93 9.56 -10.39
C ASN A 106 10.72 10.86 -10.61
N TYR A 107 10.80 11.70 -9.59
CA TYR A 107 11.48 12.99 -9.67
C TYR A 107 12.05 13.39 -8.30
N ALA A 108 13.10 14.20 -8.31
CA ALA A 108 13.72 14.78 -7.11
C ALA A 108 13.30 16.24 -6.99
N ILE A 109 12.56 16.61 -5.93
CA ILE A 109 12.10 17.99 -5.72
C ILE A 109 12.92 18.66 -4.62
N THR A 110 13.25 19.93 -4.81
CA THR A 110 13.91 20.76 -3.80
C THR A 110 12.89 21.63 -3.08
N VAL A 111 12.81 21.48 -1.75
CA VAL A 111 11.97 22.30 -0.85
C VAL A 111 12.81 22.74 0.35
N ASN A 112 12.63 23.96 0.84
CA ASN A 112 13.44 24.55 1.92
C ASN A 112 14.98 24.34 1.78
N GLY A 113 15.50 24.31 0.55
CA GLY A 113 16.93 24.06 0.29
C GLY A 113 17.38 22.60 0.40
N ARG A 114 16.46 21.65 0.65
CA ARG A 114 16.73 20.21 0.71
C ARG A 114 16.10 19.49 -0.48
N THR A 115 16.84 18.55 -1.04
CA THR A 115 16.30 17.64 -2.07
C THR A 115 15.63 16.43 -1.41
N ILE A 116 14.36 16.21 -1.76
CA ILE A 116 13.54 15.10 -1.28
C ILE A 116 12.93 14.34 -2.46
N PHE A 117 12.53 13.11 -2.19
CA PHE A 117 11.96 12.19 -3.16
C PHE A 117 10.57 11.73 -2.76
N PRO A 118 9.65 11.59 -3.73
CA PRO A 118 8.42 10.85 -3.49
C PRO A 118 8.74 9.37 -3.28
N LYS A 119 7.79 8.65 -2.69
CA LYS A 119 7.78 7.19 -2.70
C LYS A 119 7.93 6.70 -4.15
N PRO A 120 8.88 5.80 -4.42
CA PRO A 120 9.17 5.39 -5.78
C PRO A 120 8.00 4.60 -6.38
N VAL A 121 7.68 4.93 -7.63
CA VAL A 121 6.68 4.22 -8.44
C VAL A 121 7.35 3.51 -9.61
N MET A 122 6.84 2.33 -9.98
CA MET A 122 7.26 1.62 -11.18
C MET A 122 6.69 2.31 -12.42
N ALA A 123 7.27 2.06 -13.60
CA ALA A 123 6.79 2.63 -14.88
C ALA A 123 5.30 2.37 -15.19
N GLY A 124 4.69 1.34 -14.59
CA GLY A 124 3.24 1.08 -14.66
C GLY A 124 2.37 1.91 -13.68
N GLY A 125 2.97 2.85 -12.96
CA GLY A 125 2.29 3.68 -11.94
C GLY A 125 1.80 2.87 -10.73
N VAL A 126 2.50 1.78 -10.38
CA VAL A 126 2.29 1.00 -9.15
C VAL A 126 3.43 1.35 -8.18
N PRO A 127 3.14 1.64 -6.90
CA PRO A 127 4.19 1.85 -5.90
C PRO A 127 5.19 0.69 -5.87
N MET A 128 6.47 1.02 -5.81
CA MET A 128 7.55 0.02 -5.76
C MET A 128 7.40 -0.89 -4.54
N GLU A 129 7.01 -0.33 -3.39
CA GLU A 129 6.73 -1.10 -2.17
C GLU A 129 5.69 -2.20 -2.44
N VAL A 130 4.55 -1.88 -3.05
CA VAL A 130 3.48 -2.84 -3.36
C VAL A 130 3.99 -3.95 -4.30
N GLN A 131 4.81 -3.59 -5.28
CA GLN A 131 5.41 -4.56 -6.20
C GLN A 131 6.41 -5.49 -5.49
N MET A 132 7.20 -4.96 -4.57
CA MET A 132 8.10 -5.76 -3.74
C MET A 132 7.32 -6.73 -2.85
N TRP A 133 6.28 -6.24 -2.15
CA TRP A 133 5.38 -7.07 -1.35
C TRP A 133 4.73 -8.17 -2.17
N TYR A 134 4.22 -7.84 -3.36
CA TYR A 134 3.64 -8.82 -4.28
C TYR A 134 4.66 -9.90 -4.70
N ARG A 135 5.90 -9.50 -5.01
CA ARG A 135 6.97 -10.44 -5.38
C ARG A 135 7.26 -11.40 -4.23
N VAL A 136 7.50 -10.89 -3.02
CA VAL A 136 7.74 -11.72 -1.83
C VAL A 136 6.60 -12.71 -1.62
N LEU A 137 5.35 -12.22 -1.63
CA LEU A 137 4.18 -13.08 -1.43
C LEU A 137 4.06 -14.17 -2.52
N ARG A 138 4.31 -13.80 -3.78
CA ARG A 138 4.28 -14.74 -4.89
C ARG A 138 5.36 -15.81 -4.78
N ASP A 139 6.56 -15.43 -4.35
CA ASP A 139 7.66 -16.35 -4.17
C ASP A 139 7.34 -17.32 -3.00
N GLU A 140 6.81 -16.82 -1.87
CA GLU A 140 6.32 -17.66 -0.77
C GLU A 140 5.21 -18.65 -1.21
N LEU A 141 4.29 -18.20 -2.05
CA LEU A 141 3.23 -19.07 -2.61
C LEU A 141 3.81 -20.14 -3.54
N THR A 142 4.84 -19.80 -4.31
CA THR A 142 5.52 -20.74 -5.22
C THR A 142 6.27 -21.82 -4.43
N ASP A 143 6.89 -21.45 -3.31
CA ASP A 143 7.55 -22.39 -2.41
C ASP A 143 6.54 -23.36 -1.79
N VAL A 144 5.43 -22.85 -1.25
CA VAL A 144 4.37 -23.70 -0.67
C VAL A 144 3.70 -24.57 -1.72
N GLU A 145 3.47 -24.07 -2.93
CA GLU A 145 2.98 -24.89 -4.04
C GLU A 145 3.96 -26.05 -4.36
N THR A 146 5.26 -25.76 -4.42
CA THR A 146 6.30 -26.75 -4.67
C THR A 146 6.35 -27.81 -3.56
N ASP A 147 6.22 -27.39 -2.30
CA ASP A 147 6.18 -28.27 -1.15
C ASP A 147 4.95 -29.18 -1.15
N VAL A 148 3.76 -28.63 -1.41
CA VAL A 148 2.52 -29.41 -1.51
C VAL A 148 2.61 -30.43 -2.64
N ARG A 149 3.22 -30.08 -3.78
CA ARG A 149 3.43 -31.02 -4.90
C ARG A 149 4.37 -32.17 -4.52
N ARG A 150 5.42 -31.90 -3.74
CA ARG A 150 6.44 -32.90 -3.36
C ARG A 150 6.02 -33.76 -2.17
N ARG A 151 5.31 -33.16 -1.21
CA ARG A 151 5.04 -33.72 0.12
C ARG A 151 3.56 -33.67 0.46
N LEU A 152 2.69 -33.89 -0.53
CA LEU A 152 1.24 -33.73 -0.39
C LEU A 152 0.66 -34.40 0.86
N TYR A 153 1.14 -35.61 1.18
CA TYR A 153 0.66 -36.38 2.33
C TYR A 153 1.06 -35.80 3.69
N GLU A 154 2.09 -34.95 3.76
CA GLU A 154 2.40 -34.20 4.99
C GLU A 154 1.36 -33.10 5.23
N PHE A 155 0.85 -32.49 4.16
CA PHE A 155 -0.19 -31.47 4.24
C PHE A 155 -1.60 -32.08 4.38
N PHE A 156 -1.85 -33.23 3.76
CA PHE A 156 -3.14 -33.91 3.72
C PHE A 156 -2.99 -35.41 4.01
N PRO A 157 -2.69 -35.80 5.27
CA PRO A 157 -2.32 -37.18 5.62
C PRO A 157 -3.40 -38.23 5.38
N TYR A 158 -4.68 -37.85 5.38
CA TYR A 158 -5.79 -38.76 5.09
C TYR A 158 -5.76 -39.31 3.65
N LYS A 159 -5.03 -38.65 2.73
CA LYS A 159 -4.84 -39.16 1.36
C LYS A 159 -3.83 -40.31 1.27
N ALA A 160 -3.04 -40.56 2.32
CA ALA A 160 -2.09 -41.68 2.36
C ALA A 160 -2.78 -43.04 2.56
N SER A 161 -4.09 -43.07 2.83
CA SER A 161 -4.84 -44.32 3.04
C SER A 161 -5.09 -45.07 1.72
N PRO A 162 -4.75 -46.38 1.63
CA PRO A 162 -4.92 -47.19 0.42
C PRO A 162 -6.36 -47.27 -0.12
N ALA A 163 -7.37 -47.01 0.73
CA ALA A 163 -8.78 -47.06 0.33
C ALA A 163 -9.22 -45.91 -0.59
N PHE A 164 -8.38 -44.87 -0.78
CA PHE A 164 -8.72 -43.64 -1.50
C PHE A 164 -7.74 -43.27 -2.61
N SER A 165 -6.81 -44.16 -2.97
CA SER A 165 -5.96 -43.95 -4.15
C SER A 165 -6.82 -44.08 -5.40
N TRP A 166 -7.12 -42.95 -6.07
CA TRP A 166 -7.33 -42.69 -7.52
C TRP A 166 -8.17 -41.41 -7.70
N PRO A 167 -7.91 -40.50 -8.67
CA PRO A 167 -6.80 -40.41 -9.63
C PRO A 167 -5.68 -39.44 -9.18
N ALA A 168 -4.55 -39.49 -9.90
CA ALA A 168 -3.26 -38.82 -9.66
C ALA A 168 -3.24 -37.27 -9.73
N ILE A 169 -4.40 -36.61 -9.70
CA ILE A 169 -4.52 -35.15 -9.73
C ILE A 169 -5.22 -34.69 -8.47
N HIS A 170 -4.44 -34.12 -7.54
CA HIS A 170 -4.95 -33.56 -6.31
C HIS A 170 -5.18 -32.06 -6.47
N GLY A 171 -6.44 -31.64 -6.43
CA GLY A 171 -6.80 -30.23 -6.45
C GLY A 171 -6.64 -29.61 -5.07
N VAL A 172 -5.62 -28.77 -4.88
CA VAL A 172 -5.46 -27.94 -3.68
C VAL A 172 -5.70 -26.49 -4.07
N ARG A 173 -6.39 -25.72 -3.22
CA ARG A 173 -6.59 -24.28 -3.41
C ARG A 173 -6.18 -23.50 -2.17
N LEU A 174 -5.64 -22.30 -2.37
CA LEU A 174 -5.50 -21.30 -1.32
C LEU A 174 -6.88 -20.70 -1.01
N VAL A 175 -7.29 -20.71 0.25
CA VAL A 175 -8.57 -20.14 0.71
C VAL A 175 -8.39 -18.94 1.64
N GLY A 176 -7.19 -18.74 2.17
CA GLY A 176 -6.90 -17.61 3.06
C GLY A 176 -5.41 -17.44 3.35
N ILE A 177 -5.08 -16.29 3.89
CA ILE A 177 -3.76 -15.95 4.44
C ILE A 177 -4.02 -15.44 5.86
N GLU A 178 -3.52 -16.17 6.85
CA GLU A 178 -3.79 -15.92 8.27
C GLU A 178 -2.46 -15.79 9.02
N GLY A 179 -2.02 -14.55 9.22
CA GLY A 179 -0.72 -14.26 9.84
C GLY A 179 0.43 -15.01 9.16
N ASP A 180 0.98 -15.98 9.87
CA ASP A 180 2.13 -16.79 9.46
C ASP A 180 1.75 -18.00 8.59
N TYR A 181 0.48 -18.16 8.20
CA TYR A 181 0.01 -19.35 7.49
C TYR A 181 -0.70 -19.03 6.18
N PHE A 182 -0.48 -19.88 5.19
CA PHE A 182 -1.38 -20.08 4.07
C PHE A 182 -2.41 -21.15 4.44
N VAL A 183 -3.68 -20.80 4.30
CA VAL A 183 -4.79 -21.72 4.52
C VAL A 183 -5.08 -22.41 3.20
N LEU A 184 -4.73 -23.69 3.13
CA LEU A 184 -4.91 -24.54 1.97
C LEU A 184 -6.13 -25.43 2.17
N GLN A 185 -6.82 -25.75 1.08
CA GLN A 185 -7.96 -26.66 1.11
C GLN A 185 -7.86 -27.68 -0.01
N ASP A 186 -8.04 -28.95 0.35
CA ASP A 186 -8.26 -30.01 -0.63
C ASP A 186 -9.66 -29.88 -1.24
N ARG A 187 -9.73 -29.78 -2.57
CA ARG A 187 -11.01 -29.60 -3.28
C ARG A 187 -11.95 -30.78 -3.12
N ALA A 188 -11.44 -32.00 -2.98
CA ALA A 188 -12.27 -33.20 -2.93
C ALA A 188 -12.97 -33.36 -1.57
N THR A 189 -12.25 -33.10 -0.47
CA THR A 189 -12.75 -33.35 0.89
C THR A 189 -13.10 -32.07 1.65
N LEU A 190 -12.78 -30.90 1.09
CA LEU A 190 -12.91 -29.59 1.73
C LEU A 190 -12.10 -29.43 3.02
N ARG A 191 -11.20 -30.38 3.32
CA ARG A 191 -10.34 -30.32 4.50
C ARG A 191 -9.30 -29.24 4.37
N ILE A 192 -9.08 -28.53 5.48
CA ILE A 192 -8.16 -27.40 5.57
C ILE A 192 -6.82 -27.87 6.14
N CYS A 193 -5.74 -27.28 5.64
CA CYS A 193 -4.39 -27.40 6.14
C CYS A 193 -3.75 -26.01 6.27
N HIS A 194 -3.00 -25.79 7.34
CA HIS A 194 -2.25 -24.56 7.56
C HIS A 194 -0.79 -24.78 7.18
N ALA A 195 -0.37 -24.22 6.05
CA ALA A 195 1.00 -24.27 5.58
C ALA A 195 1.75 -23.02 6.08
N ARG A 196 2.81 -23.21 6.87
CA ARG A 196 3.59 -22.09 7.41
C ARG A 196 4.30 -21.32 6.29
N ARG A 197 4.27 -19.99 6.37
CA ARG A 197 4.98 -19.07 5.48
C ARG A 197 6.46 -19.01 5.88
N VAL A 198 7.35 -19.16 4.90
CA VAL A 198 8.80 -19.22 5.12
C VAL A 198 9.38 -17.85 5.53
N GLY A 199 8.76 -16.73 5.13
CA GLY A 199 9.23 -15.36 5.40
C GLY A 199 8.61 -14.64 6.60
N ALA A 200 7.68 -15.25 7.34
CA ALA A 200 6.95 -14.62 8.44
C ALA A 200 7.84 -13.99 9.53
N LYS A 201 9.04 -14.53 9.77
CA LYS A 201 9.97 -14.02 10.77
C LYS A 201 10.69 -12.72 10.39
N ALA A 202 10.65 -12.29 9.13
CA ALA A 202 11.42 -11.11 8.68
C ALA A 202 10.70 -9.76 8.92
N GLN A 203 9.39 -9.78 9.20
CA GLN A 203 8.57 -8.56 9.27
C GLN A 203 8.58 -7.85 10.63
N GLU A 204 8.98 -8.52 11.72
CA GLU A 204 9.14 -7.87 13.03
C GLU A 204 10.41 -7.00 13.09
N THR A 205 11.45 -7.33 12.31
CA THR A 205 12.74 -6.62 12.30
C THR A 205 12.79 -5.33 11.47
N LEU A 206 11.72 -4.97 10.76
CA LEU A 206 11.63 -3.75 9.95
C LEU A 206 10.78 -2.64 10.58
N LYS A 207 10.29 -2.85 11.81
CA LYS A 207 9.49 -1.89 12.59
C LYS A 207 10.20 -1.34 13.84
N SER A 208 11.52 -1.54 13.96
CA SER A 208 12.35 -1.02 15.05
C SER A 208 13.28 0.10 14.59
#